data_AF-A0A521CLY3-F1
#
_entry.id   AF-A0A521CLY3-F1
#
_cell.length_a   1.000
_cell.length_b   1.000
_cell.length_c   1.000
_cell.angle_alpha   90.00
_cell.angle_beta   90.00
_cell.angle_gamma   90.00
#
_symmetry.space_group_name_H-M   'P 1'
#
loop_
_entity.id
_entity.type
_entity.pdbx_description
1 polymer ?
#
loop_
_entity_poly.entity_id
_entity_poly.type
_entity_poly.pdbx_seq_one_letter_code
_entity_poly.pdbx_strand_id
1 'polypeptide(L)'
;MRTITPENNGTGKPPGMTVPVTYKLKKSPFVSLLDNGFSMGYVNIDLAADQDADPNSFSTKPGKSYSCLLQDQGLQVTLYAEGKAGDFWTLELEIDGKAAPLNPIRVETDAQGHLDFNQLIRAL
;
A
#
# COMPACT_ATOMS: atom_id res chain seq x y z
N MET A 1 52.48 6.58 17.11
CA MET A 1 51.09 7.04 16.89
C MET A 1 50.43 5.98 16.02
N ARG A 2 49.52 5.16 16.56
CA ARG A 2 48.85 4.10 15.80
C ARG A 2 47.63 4.72 15.12
N THR A 3 47.64 4.77 13.80
CA THR A 3 46.47 5.16 13.00
C THR A 3 45.44 4.04 13.15
N ILE A 4 44.31 4.35 13.78
CA ILE A 4 43.16 3.46 13.86
C ILE A 4 42.41 3.67 12.55
N THR A 5 42.57 2.75 11.60
CA THR A 5 41.69 2.66 10.44
C THR A 5 40.30 2.27 10.96
N PRO A 6 39.23 3.00 10.64
CA PRO A 6 37.89 2.56 11.00
C PRO A 6 37.63 1.22 10.32
N GLU A 7 37.42 0.16 11.11
CA GLU A 7 36.85 -1.08 10.63
C GLU A 7 35.45 -0.76 10.11
N ASN A 8 35.34 -0.78 8.78
CA ASN A 8 34.09 -0.69 8.07
C ASN A 8 33.34 -2.01 8.33
N ASN A 9 32.69 -2.11 9.49
CA ASN A 9 31.78 -3.21 9.82
C ASN A 9 30.52 -3.05 8.97
N GLY A 10 30.64 -3.49 7.71
CA GLY A 10 29.54 -3.60 6.78
C GLY A 10 28.46 -4.53 7.33
N THR A 11 27.37 -3.93 7.80
CA THR A 11 26.01 -4.51 7.78
C THR A 11 24.98 -3.44 7.40
N GLY A 12 25.39 -2.45 6.60
CA GLY A 12 24.46 -1.51 5.99
C GLY A 12 23.68 -2.23 4.89
N LYS A 13 22.53 -2.82 5.25
CA LYS A 13 21.50 -3.20 4.28
C LYS A 13 21.29 -1.97 3.36
N PRO A 14 21.33 -2.12 2.02
CA PRO A 14 21.21 -0.97 1.14
C PRO A 14 19.97 -0.14 1.53
N PRO A 15 20.09 1.19 1.66
CA PRO A 15 18.96 2.01 2.05
C PRO A 15 17.87 1.87 0.98
N GLY A 16 16.66 1.53 1.41
CA GLY A 16 15.51 1.43 0.52
C GLY A 16 15.31 2.74 -0.27
N MET A 17 14.74 2.63 -1.47
CA MET A 17 14.46 3.79 -2.30
C MET A 17 13.10 4.37 -1.94
N THR A 18 13.01 5.70 -1.84
CA THR A 18 11.70 6.36 -1.78
C THR A 18 11.12 6.44 -3.17
N VAL A 19 9.93 5.86 -3.37
CA VAL A 19 9.24 5.85 -4.67
C VAL A 19 7.87 6.53 -4.54
N PRO A 20 7.42 7.27 -5.56
CA PRO A 20 6.06 7.77 -5.59
C PRO A 20 5.10 6.61 -5.92
N VAL A 21 3.98 6.55 -5.18
CA VAL A 21 2.92 5.58 -5.43
C VAL A 21 1.61 6.30 -5.71
N THR A 22 0.98 5.91 -6.81
CA THR A 22 -0.39 6.26 -7.15
C THR A 22 -1.26 5.02 -6.93
N TYR A 23 -2.44 5.19 -6.35
CA TYR A 23 -3.34 4.07 -6.14
C TYR A 23 -4.80 4.43 -6.44
N LYS A 24 -5.54 3.41 -6.85
CA LYS A 24 -7.01 3.48 -6.99
C LYS A 24 -7.62 2.28 -6.30
N LEU A 25 -8.17 2.55 -5.14
CA LEU A 25 -8.99 1.66 -4.37
C LEU A 25 -10.45 1.76 -4.87
N LYS A 26 -11.18 0.65 -4.90
CA LYS A 26 -12.62 0.60 -5.15
C LYS A 26 -13.18 -0.40 -4.16
N LYS A 27 -14.36 -0.15 -3.63
CA LYS A 27 -15.01 -1.09 -2.70
C LYS A 27 -16.51 -1.13 -2.95
N SER A 28 -17.14 -2.23 -2.58
CA SER A 28 -18.59 -2.30 -2.60
C SER A 28 -19.22 -1.40 -1.52
N PRO A 29 -20.53 -1.06 -1.63
CA PRO A 29 -21.15 -0.02 -0.81
C PRO A 29 -21.13 -0.26 0.70
N PHE A 30 -21.10 -1.51 1.15
CA PHE A 30 -21.18 -1.85 2.57
C PHE A 30 -19.82 -2.11 3.23
N VAL A 31 -18.73 -2.11 2.45
CA VAL A 31 -17.38 -2.23 3.02
C VAL A 31 -17.05 -0.97 3.82
N SER A 32 -16.59 -1.16 5.05
CA SER A 32 -16.06 -0.12 5.93
C SER A 32 -14.61 -0.44 6.25
N LEU A 33 -13.70 0.48 5.94
CA LEU A 33 -12.29 0.33 6.27
C LEU A 33 -12.11 0.56 7.76
N LEU A 34 -11.35 -0.31 8.42
CA LEU A 34 -11.03 -0.15 9.83
C LEU A 34 -10.03 1.01 10.02
N ASP A 35 -9.91 1.52 11.24
CA ASP A 35 -8.91 2.56 11.55
C ASP A 35 -7.49 2.05 11.24
N ASN A 36 -6.71 2.83 10.47
CA ASN A 36 -5.43 2.40 9.89
C ASN A 36 -5.52 1.12 9.02
N GLY A 37 -6.73 0.76 8.59
CA GLY A 37 -7.00 -0.40 7.76
C GLY A 37 -6.53 -0.25 6.33
N PHE A 38 -5.67 0.73 6.00
CA PHE A 38 -4.94 0.76 4.74
C PHE A 38 -3.55 1.39 4.90
N SER A 39 -2.51 0.64 4.53
CA SER A 39 -1.12 1.11 4.55
C SER A 39 -0.31 0.61 3.35
N MET A 40 0.70 1.41 2.97
CA MET A 40 1.67 1.08 1.93
C MET A 40 3.10 1.25 2.45
N GLY A 41 3.88 0.19 2.42
CA GLY A 41 5.17 0.05 3.09
C GLY A 41 4.99 0.11 4.61
N TYR A 42 4.97 1.33 5.14
CA TYR A 42 4.76 1.65 6.54
C TYR A 42 3.98 2.96 6.75
N VAL A 43 3.40 3.50 5.67
CA VAL A 43 2.68 4.77 5.67
C VAL A 43 1.19 4.46 5.68
N ASN A 44 0.50 4.90 6.73
CA ASN A 44 -0.96 4.85 6.80
C ASN A 44 -1.54 5.91 5.88
N ILE A 45 -2.58 5.55 5.15
CA ILE A 45 -3.24 6.42 4.18
C ILE A 45 -4.42 7.11 4.84
N ASP A 46 -4.48 8.44 4.74
CA ASP A 46 -5.64 9.22 5.17
C ASP A 46 -6.71 9.17 4.09
N LEU A 47 -7.54 8.14 4.20
CA LEU A 47 -8.60 7.87 3.24
C LEU A 47 -9.54 9.07 3.07
N ALA A 48 -9.89 9.78 4.15
CA ALA A 48 -10.81 10.92 4.06
C ALA A 48 -10.19 12.10 3.30
N ALA A 49 -8.89 12.34 3.49
CA ALA A 49 -8.18 13.42 2.79
C ALA A 49 -7.82 13.07 1.34
N ASP A 50 -7.73 11.77 1.03
CA ASP A 50 -7.16 11.24 -0.21
C ASP A 50 -8.18 10.70 -1.21
N GLN A 51 -9.44 10.63 -0.79
CA GLN A 51 -10.57 10.29 -1.66
C GLN A 51 -10.85 11.35 -2.72
N ASP A 52 -11.11 10.89 -3.94
CA ASP A 52 -11.87 11.64 -4.93
C ASP A 52 -13.33 11.84 -4.51
N ALA A 53 -14.00 12.82 -5.11
CA ALA A 53 -15.38 13.19 -4.76
C ALA A 53 -16.43 12.09 -5.06
N ASP A 54 -16.06 11.05 -5.82
CA ASP A 54 -16.92 9.90 -6.10
C ASP A 54 -16.73 8.81 -5.04
N PRO A 55 -17.74 8.53 -4.19
CA PRO A 55 -17.64 7.55 -3.11
C PRO A 55 -17.52 6.09 -3.58
N ASN A 56 -17.80 5.79 -4.85
CA ASN A 56 -17.67 4.45 -5.42
C ASN A 56 -16.30 4.20 -6.09
N SER A 57 -15.47 5.24 -6.16
CA SER A 57 -14.18 5.25 -6.83
C SER A 57 -13.14 5.90 -5.90
N PHE A 58 -12.49 5.13 -5.01
CA PHE A 58 -11.40 5.65 -4.17
C PHE A 58 -10.13 5.80 -5.01
N SER A 59 -10.09 6.78 -5.90
CA SER A 59 -8.85 7.20 -6.56
C SER A 59 -8.18 8.27 -5.71
N THR A 60 -6.84 8.24 -5.64
CA THR A 60 -6.09 9.39 -5.11
C THR A 60 -6.47 10.61 -5.93
N LYS A 61 -6.75 11.74 -5.27
CA LYS A 61 -6.88 13.03 -5.96
C LYS A 61 -5.74 13.22 -6.96
N PRO A 62 -6.01 13.68 -8.20
CA PRO A 62 -4.98 13.97 -9.18
C PRO A 62 -3.87 14.84 -8.56
N GLY A 63 -2.66 14.30 -8.42
CA GLY A 63 -1.51 14.99 -7.83
C GLY A 63 -1.16 14.65 -6.38
N LYS A 64 -1.91 13.76 -5.70
CA LYS A 64 -1.48 13.18 -4.42
C LYS A 64 -0.73 11.87 -4.64
N SER A 65 0.58 11.99 -4.87
CA SER A 65 1.50 10.86 -4.80
C SER A 65 2.01 10.74 -3.38
N TYR A 66 1.96 9.53 -2.81
CA TYR A 66 2.58 9.28 -1.51
C TYR A 66 3.95 8.65 -1.69
N SER A 67 4.91 9.14 -0.92
CA SER A 67 6.26 8.60 -0.87
C SER A 67 6.30 7.47 0.16
N CYS A 68 6.60 6.25 -0.30
CA CYS A 68 6.81 5.10 0.57
C CYS A 68 8.23 4.55 0.41
N LEU A 69 8.72 3.90 1.46
CA LEU A 69 10.01 3.22 1.43
C LEU A 69 9.87 1.86 0.74
N LEU A 70 10.42 1.73 -0.47
CA LEU A 70 10.60 0.45 -1.14
C LEU A 70 11.83 -0.24 -0.54
N GLN A 71 11.63 -1.37 0.14
CA GLN A 71 12.74 -2.20 0.62
C GLN A 71 13.12 -3.25 -0.45
N ASP A 72 14.26 -3.93 -0.27
CA ASP A 72 14.76 -4.98 -1.19
C ASP A 72 13.74 -6.07 -1.55
N GLN A 73 12.68 -6.20 -0.77
CA GLN A 73 11.64 -7.21 -0.99
C GLN A 73 10.41 -6.66 -1.75
N GLY A 74 10.26 -5.35 -1.89
CA GLY A 74 9.09 -4.71 -2.51
C GLY A 74 8.35 -3.76 -1.58
N LEU A 75 7.11 -3.45 -1.94
CA LEU A 75 6.18 -2.61 -1.20
C LEU A 75 5.17 -3.49 -0.45
N GLN A 76 5.09 -3.36 0.87
CA GLN A 76 4.03 -4.05 1.63
C GLN A 76 2.71 -3.31 1.44
N VAL A 77 1.62 -4.03 1.21
CA VAL A 77 0.28 -3.44 1.19
C VAL A 77 -0.56 -4.19 2.21
N THR A 78 -1.12 -3.44 3.15
CA THR A 78 -2.00 -3.98 4.18
C THR A 78 -3.34 -3.30 4.10
N LEU A 79 -4.42 -4.07 4.11
CA LEU A 79 -5.79 -3.60 4.17
C LEU A 79 -6.62 -4.45 5.12
N TYR A 80 -7.39 -3.79 5.99
CA TYR A 80 -8.31 -4.38 6.94
C TYR A 80 -9.66 -3.68 6.84
N ALA A 81 -10.71 -4.47 6.62
CA ALA A 81 -12.06 -3.95 6.44
C ALA A 81 -13.12 -4.94 6.92
N GLU A 82 -14.31 -4.40 7.16
CA GLU A 82 -15.52 -5.18 7.46
C GLU A 82 -16.61 -4.88 6.43
N GLY A 83 -17.56 -5.79 6.25
CA GLY A 83 -18.66 -5.65 5.31
C GLY A 83 -19.66 -6.81 5.43
N LYS A 84 -20.46 -7.01 4.40
CA LYS A 84 -21.34 -8.19 4.23
C LYS A 84 -20.59 -9.27 3.46
N ALA A 85 -20.87 -10.53 3.75
CA ALA A 85 -20.31 -11.65 2.99
C ALA A 85 -20.48 -11.46 1.46
N GLY A 86 -19.39 -11.63 0.71
CA GLY A 86 -19.31 -11.40 -0.74
C GLY A 86 -19.07 -9.96 -1.16
N ASP A 87 -19.01 -9.00 -0.24
CA ASP A 87 -18.49 -7.66 -0.51
C ASP A 87 -17.03 -7.71 -0.94
N PHE A 88 -16.56 -6.69 -1.65
CA PHE A 88 -15.22 -6.70 -2.23
C PHE A 88 -14.51 -5.36 -2.14
N TRP A 89 -13.19 -5.43 -2.30
CA TRP A 89 -12.36 -4.31 -2.70
C TRP A 89 -11.50 -4.68 -3.91
N THR A 90 -11.14 -3.67 -4.68
CA THR A 90 -10.20 -3.76 -5.80
C THR A 90 -9.17 -2.64 -5.66
N LEU A 91 -7.88 -2.94 -5.85
CA LEU A 91 -6.80 -1.96 -5.81
C LEU A 91 -5.95 -2.04 -7.06
N GLU A 92 -5.84 -0.90 -7.72
CA GLU A 92 -4.90 -0.64 -8.78
C GLU A 92 -3.73 0.19 -8.23
N LEU A 93 -2.49 -0.16 -8.60
CA LEU A 93 -1.28 0.49 -8.12
C LEU A 93 -0.36 0.85 -9.28
N GLU A 94 0.22 2.04 -9.21
CA GLU A 94 1.38 2.46 -9.99
C GLU A 94 2.52 2.84 -9.05
N ILE A 95 3.68 2.23 -9.23
CA ILE A 95 4.90 2.46 -8.48
C ILE A 95 5.88 3.13 -9.45
N ASP A 96 6.33 4.34 -9.13
CA ASP A 96 7.22 5.12 -10.00
C ASP A 96 6.66 5.29 -11.43
N GLY A 97 5.35 5.54 -11.51
CA GLY A 97 4.64 5.73 -12.79
C GLY A 97 4.45 4.45 -13.63
N LYS A 98 4.78 3.27 -13.08
CA LYS A 98 4.56 1.97 -13.73
C LYS A 98 3.55 1.14 -12.97
N ALA A 99 2.65 0.48 -13.69
CA ALA A 99 1.70 -0.44 -13.07
C ALA A 99 2.44 -1.55 -12.27
N ALA A 100 1.98 -1.80 -11.04
CA ALA A 100 2.51 -2.88 -10.23
C ALA A 100 2.15 -4.25 -10.84
N PRO A 101 2.97 -5.30 -10.66
CA PRO A 101 2.75 -6.59 -11.31
C PRO A 101 1.47 -7.33 -10.85
N LEU A 102 0.92 -6.99 -9.69
CA LEU A 102 -0.33 -7.58 -9.17
C LEU A 102 -1.57 -6.71 -9.45
N ASN A 103 -1.50 -5.79 -10.41
CA ASN A 103 -2.59 -4.88 -10.72
C ASN A 103 -3.64 -5.52 -11.68
N PRO A 104 -4.96 -5.46 -11.40
CA PRO A 104 -5.59 -5.07 -10.14
C PRO A 104 -5.67 -6.22 -9.12
N ILE A 105 -5.48 -5.89 -7.84
CA ILE A 105 -5.73 -6.81 -6.71
C ILE A 105 -7.22 -6.77 -6.39
N ARG A 106 -7.89 -7.92 -6.31
CA ARG A 106 -9.28 -8.01 -5.86
C ARG A 106 -9.42 -9.05 -4.76
N VAL A 107 -10.07 -8.68 -3.65
CA VAL A 107 -10.36 -9.62 -2.54
C VAL A 107 -11.81 -9.44 -2.12
N GLU A 108 -12.42 -10.54 -1.70
CA GLU A 108 -13.80 -10.59 -1.23
C GLU A 108 -13.80 -10.87 0.29
N THR A 109 -14.83 -10.35 0.97
CA THR A 109 -15.10 -10.65 2.37
C THR A 109 -15.40 -12.14 2.56
N ASP A 110 -15.00 -12.67 3.71
CA ASP A 110 -15.31 -14.04 4.11
C ASP A 110 -16.80 -14.19 4.51
N ALA A 111 -17.16 -15.40 4.99
CA ALA A 111 -18.53 -15.70 5.42
C ALA A 111 -18.98 -14.88 6.66
N GLN A 112 -18.03 -14.28 7.39
CA GLN A 112 -18.26 -13.43 8.55
C GLN A 112 -18.28 -11.94 8.18
N GLY A 113 -17.96 -11.60 6.93
CA GLY A 113 -17.89 -10.22 6.47
C GLY A 113 -16.54 -9.56 6.71
N HIS A 114 -15.51 -10.30 7.12
CA HIS A 114 -14.16 -9.75 7.29
C HIS A 114 -13.39 -9.78 5.97
N LEU A 115 -12.54 -8.79 5.77
CA LEU A 115 -11.71 -8.66 4.59
C LEU A 115 -10.33 -8.20 5.03
N ASP A 116 -9.37 -9.12 4.90
CA ASP A 116 -7.99 -8.91 5.28
C ASP A 116 -7.07 -9.15 4.08
N PHE A 117 -6.16 -8.21 3.85
CA PHE A 117 -5.09 -8.38 2.88
C PHE A 117 -3.80 -7.86 3.47
N ASN A 118 -2.76 -8.69 3.44
CA ASN A 118 -1.43 -8.27 3.87
C ASN A 118 -0.38 -9.00 3.04
N GLN A 119 0.02 -8.40 1.93
CA GLN A 119 0.99 -9.00 1.02
C GLN A 119 2.04 -8.01 0.52
N LEU A 120 3.20 -8.58 0.19
CA LEU A 120 4.32 -7.89 -0.40
C LEU A 120 4.19 -7.85 -1.92
N ILE A 121 4.18 -6.64 -2.48
CA ILE A 121 4.11 -6.39 -3.92
C ILE A 121 5.49 -6.02 -4.41
N ARG A 122 6.07 -6.85 -5.29
CA ARG A 122 7.40 -6.58 -5.85
C ARG A 122 7.28 -5.48 -6.91
N ALA A 123 8.21 -4.52 -6.89
CA ALA A 123 8.40 -3.61 -8.02
C ALA A 123 9.02 -4.40 -9.19
N LEU A 124 8.53 -4.18 -10.41
CA LEU A 124 9.07 -4.77 -11.64
C LEU A 124 10.46 -4.21 -11.97
#